data_AF-A0A0R3RXR8-F1
#
_entry.id   AF-A0A0R3RXR8-F1
#
_cell.length_a   1.000
_cell.length_b   1.000
_cell.length_c   1.000
_cell.angle_alpha   90.00
_cell.angle_beta   90.00
_cell.angle_gamma   90.00
#
_symmetry.space_group_name_H-M   'P 1'
#
loop_
_entity.id
_entity.type
_entity.pdbx_description
1 polymer ?
#
loop_
_entity_poly.entity_id
_entity_poly.type
_entity_poly.pdbx_seq_one_letter_code
_entity_poly.pdbx_strand_id
1 'polypeptide(L)'
;MNYKQQTNLNSSLVDSNCCQIQYVSLLHDRGTGDIELNLSKFQNISIDEPINGYLAIANKSLFEQTINAQIQVDLTSYTGLVITHIYFFEKLFIIKPKESMLVI
;
A
#
# COMPACT_ATOMS: atom_id res chain seq x y z
N MET A 1 26.65 43.48 -0.83
CA MET A 1 25.46 43.64 -1.71
C MET A 1 25.71 42.74 -2.93
N ASN A 2 24.85 41.80 -3.33
CA ASN A 2 23.40 41.88 -3.50
C ASN A 2 22.82 40.45 -3.44
N TYR A 3 21.86 40.19 -2.55
CA TYR A 3 21.09 38.93 -2.54
C TYR A 3 20.01 39.02 -3.62
N LYS A 4 19.96 38.06 -4.54
CA LYS A 4 18.79 37.88 -5.41
C LYS A 4 18.00 36.67 -4.92
N GLN A 5 17.00 36.96 -4.09
CA GLN A 5 15.81 36.13 -3.96
C GLN A 5 15.08 36.14 -5.30
N GLN A 6 14.67 34.98 -5.77
CA GLN A 6 13.61 34.88 -6.76
C GLN A 6 12.64 33.79 -6.31
N THR A 7 11.65 34.22 -5.55
CA THR A 7 10.36 33.56 -5.40
C THR A 7 9.70 33.49 -6.79
N ASN A 8 9.25 32.30 -7.18
CA ASN A 8 8.15 32.16 -8.11
C ASN A 8 7.32 30.94 -7.69
N LEU A 9 6.48 31.19 -6.68
CA LEU A 9 5.29 30.40 -6.40
C LEU A 9 4.25 30.81 -7.45
N ASN A 10 4.09 29.99 -8.48
CA ASN A 10 2.89 29.92 -9.32
C ASN A 10 2.80 28.44 -9.74
N SER A 11 2.07 27.62 -8.99
CA SER A 11 0.63 27.35 -9.21
C SER A 11 0.37 26.79 -10.61
N SER A 12 0.28 25.47 -10.69
CA SER A 12 -0.51 24.71 -11.67
C SER A 12 0.14 23.33 -11.85
N LEU A 13 -0.05 22.44 -10.87
CA LEU A 13 -0.14 21.02 -11.18
C LEU A 13 -1.63 20.72 -11.26
N VAL A 14 -2.20 21.18 -12.38
CA VAL A 14 -3.46 20.68 -12.90
C VAL A 14 -3.41 19.16 -12.89
N ASP A 15 -4.32 18.58 -12.12
CA ASP A 15 -4.98 17.30 -12.36
C ASP A 15 -4.10 16.25 -13.04
N SER A 16 -3.06 15.78 -12.36
CA SER A 16 -2.72 14.38 -12.53
C SER A 16 -3.80 13.59 -11.81
N ASN A 17 -4.87 13.32 -12.56
CA ASN A 17 -5.71 12.14 -12.40
C ASN A 17 -4.76 10.95 -12.24
N CYS A 18 -4.30 10.72 -11.02
CA CYS A 18 -3.43 9.62 -10.69
C CYS A 18 -4.35 8.42 -10.75
N CYS A 19 -4.37 7.81 -11.94
CA CYS A 19 -5.13 6.63 -12.27
C CYS A 19 -5.13 5.71 -11.07
N GLN A 20 -6.33 5.39 -10.60
CA GLN A 20 -6.62 4.46 -9.54
C GLN A 20 -5.73 3.21 -9.66
N ILE A 21 -4.59 3.19 -8.95
CA ILE A 21 -3.74 2.01 -8.88
C ILE A 21 -4.41 1.10 -7.85
N GLN A 22 -5.43 0.36 -8.28
CA GLN A 22 -5.85 -0.83 -7.56
C GLN A 22 -4.72 -1.85 -7.72
N TYR A 23 -3.81 -1.89 -6.76
CA TYR A 23 -2.78 -2.92 -6.68
C TYR A 23 -3.45 -4.22 -6.21
N VAL A 24 -4.07 -4.93 -7.14
CA VAL A 24 -4.50 -6.32 -6.94
C VAL A 24 -3.28 -7.19 -7.17
N SER A 25 -2.45 -7.38 -6.14
CA SER A 25 -1.41 -8.40 -6.18
C SER A 25 -2.07 -9.77 -6.01
N LEU A 26 -2.51 -10.37 -7.12
CA LEU A 26 -2.85 -11.78 -7.19
C LEU A 26 -1.56 -12.59 -7.06
N LEU A 27 -1.16 -12.89 -5.83
CA LEU A 27 -0.13 -13.89 -5.56
C LEU A 27 -0.71 -15.26 -5.90
N HIS A 28 -0.57 -15.66 -7.16
CA HIS A 28 -1.08 -16.90 -7.70
C HIS A 28 -0.09 -18.04 -7.39
N ASP A 29 -0.11 -18.53 -6.15
CA ASP A 29 0.48 -19.82 -5.83
C ASP A 29 -0.59 -20.92 -6.04
N ARG A 30 -0.22 -22.01 -6.71
CA ARG A 30 -1.17 -23.03 -7.23
C ARG A 30 -1.89 -23.80 -6.11
N GLY A 31 -1.51 -23.63 -4.84
CA GLY A 31 -2.24 -24.13 -3.67
C GLY A 31 -3.11 -23.07 -2.96
N THR A 32 -2.99 -21.80 -3.35
CA THR A 32 -3.37 -20.62 -2.54
C THR A 32 -4.24 -19.64 -3.31
N GLY A 33 -4.65 -19.97 -4.54
CA GLY A 33 -5.50 -19.14 -5.42
C GLY A 33 -6.87 -18.79 -4.84
N ASP A 34 -7.22 -19.35 -3.68
CA ASP A 34 -8.39 -18.99 -2.91
C ASP A 34 -8.17 -17.83 -1.93
N ILE A 35 -6.94 -17.33 -1.73
CA ILE A 35 -6.70 -16.13 -0.93
C ILE A 35 -6.55 -14.91 -1.84
N GLU A 36 -7.39 -13.91 -1.63
CA GLU A 36 -7.26 -12.61 -2.28
C GLU A 36 -6.69 -11.57 -1.30
N LEU A 37 -5.72 -10.79 -1.79
CA LEU A 37 -5.11 -9.69 -1.07
C LEU A 37 -5.34 -8.39 -1.84
N ASN A 38 -5.82 -7.35 -1.15
CA ASN A 38 -6.05 -6.05 -1.75
C ASN A 38 -5.56 -4.94 -0.81
N LEU A 39 -4.58 -4.18 -1.28
CA LEU A 39 -4.04 -3.03 -0.59
C LEU A 39 -4.76 -1.76 -1.06
N SER A 40 -5.38 -1.02 -0.13
CA SER A 40 -6.27 0.10 -0.45
C SER A 40 -5.99 1.34 0.40
N LYS A 41 -6.43 2.50 -0.12
CA LYS A 41 -6.30 3.85 0.49
C LYS A 41 -4.89 4.44 0.60
N PHE A 42 -3.88 3.86 -0.06
CA PHE A 42 -2.54 4.47 -0.18
C PHE A 42 -2.46 5.50 -1.31
N GLN A 43 -3.23 6.59 -1.22
CA GLN A 43 -3.28 7.66 -2.23
C GLN A 43 -3.21 9.04 -1.57
N ASN A 44 -2.81 10.06 -2.33
CA ASN A 44 -2.76 11.46 -1.88
C ASN A 44 -2.00 11.66 -0.56
N ILE A 45 -0.87 10.96 -0.42
CA ILE A 45 -0.03 11.00 0.77
C ILE A 45 0.65 12.38 0.87
N SER A 46 0.49 13.04 2.02
CA SER A 46 1.21 14.25 2.39
C SER A 46 2.31 13.93 3.39
N ILE A 47 3.43 14.66 3.35
CA ILE A 47 4.57 14.47 4.26
C ILE A 47 4.18 14.80 5.71
N ASP A 48 3.24 15.71 5.89
CA ASP A 48 2.85 16.22 7.21
C ASP A 48 1.62 15.51 7.80
N GLU A 49 1.06 14.52 7.10
CA GLU A 49 -0.13 13.79 7.54
C GLU A 49 0.14 12.29 7.72
N PRO A 50 -0.55 11.60 8.65
CA PRO A 50 -0.46 10.15 8.75
C PRO A 50 -0.89 9.45 7.47
N ILE A 51 -0.12 8.45 7.03
CA ILE A 51 -0.50 7.56 5.94
C ILE A 51 -1.56 6.59 6.47
N ASN A 52 -2.78 6.69 5.97
CA ASN A 52 -3.87 5.79 6.31
C ASN A 52 -4.14 4.83 5.16
N GLY A 53 -4.08 3.54 5.42
CA GLY A 53 -4.34 2.50 4.43
C GLY A 53 -4.63 1.19 5.10
N TYR A 54 -5.26 0.27 4.36
CA TYR A 54 -5.61 -1.05 4.88
C TYR A 54 -5.30 -2.15 3.86
N LEU A 55 -5.03 -3.33 4.39
CA LEU A 55 -4.97 -4.58 3.64
C LEU A 55 -6.27 -5.35 3.88
N ALA A 56 -7.01 -5.61 2.81
CA ALA A 56 -8.11 -6.57 2.82
C ALA A 56 -7.58 -7.96 2.46
N ILE A 57 -7.91 -8.95 3.27
CA ILE A 57 -7.59 -10.36 3.04
C ILE A 57 -8.90 -11.14 2.97
N ALA A 58 -9.13 -11.85 1.88
CA ALA A 58 -10.34 -12.66 1.69
C ALA A 58 -9.99 -14.12 1.42
N ASN A 59 -10.62 -15.04 2.17
CA ASN A 59 -10.53 -16.47 1.94
C ASN A 59 -11.74 -16.93 1.11
N LYS A 60 -11.53 -17.11 -0.20
CA LYS A 60 -12.50 -17.64 -1.14
C LYS A 60 -12.59 -19.17 -1.12
N SER A 61 -11.83 -19.88 -0.30
CA SER A 61 -11.87 -21.33 -0.25
C SER A 61 -13.08 -21.85 0.54
N LEU A 62 -13.27 -23.16 0.51
CA LEU A 62 -14.25 -23.86 1.35
C LEU A 62 -13.66 -24.27 2.72
N PHE A 63 -12.38 -24.01 2.96
CA PHE A 63 -11.64 -24.43 4.15
C PHE A 63 -11.08 -23.22 4.91
N GLU A 64 -10.80 -23.42 6.19
CA GLU A 64 -10.08 -22.43 6.98
C GLU A 64 -8.63 -22.34 6.49
N GLN A 65 -8.10 -21.12 6.44
CA GLN A 65 -6.72 -20.88 6.05
C GLN A 65 -5.97 -20.10 7.12
N THR A 66 -4.72 -20.50 7.34
CA THR A 66 -3.77 -19.78 8.19
C THR A 66 -2.81 -19.03 7.28
N ILE A 67 -2.75 -17.70 7.43
CA ILE A 67 -2.00 -16.79 6.56
C ILE A 67 -1.03 -16.01 7.42
N ASN A 68 0.24 -16.00 7.08
CA ASN A 68 1.20 -15.04 7.63
C ASN A 68 1.29 -13.84 6.69
N ALA A 69 0.73 -12.70 7.10
CA ALA A 69 0.76 -11.48 6.29
C ALA A 69 1.87 -10.55 6.77
N GLN A 70 2.68 -10.08 5.81
CA GLN A 70 3.77 -9.14 6.03
C GLN A 70 3.54 -7.89 5.18
N ILE A 71 3.62 -6.72 5.80
CA ILE A 71 3.56 -5.42 5.13
C ILE A 71 4.86 -4.68 5.44
N GLN A 72 5.54 -4.26 4.38
CA GLN A 72 6.74 -3.44 4.44
C GLN A 72 6.49 -2.15 3.68
N VAL A 73 6.85 -1.02 4.29
CA VAL A 73 6.85 0.28 3.62
C VAL A 73 8.28 0.79 3.55
N ASP A 74 8.70 1.08 2.33
CA ASP A 74 10.05 1.54 2.01
C ASP A 74 10.01 2.97 1.51
N LEU A 75 10.95 3.78 2.01
CA LEU A 75 11.27 5.04 1.37
C LEU A 75 12.17 4.75 0.17
N THR A 76 11.65 4.97 -1.03
CA THR A 76 12.38 4.77 -2.28
C THR A 76 12.67 6.12 -2.93
N SER A 77 13.83 6.21 -3.59
CA SER A 77 14.13 7.34 -4.46
C SER A 77 13.30 7.24 -5.75
N TYR A 78 13.27 8.33 -6.52
CA TYR A 78 12.59 8.35 -7.82
C TYR A 78 13.15 7.33 -8.84
N THR A 79 14.36 6.79 -8.60
CA THR A 79 14.97 5.73 -9.42
C THR A 79 14.60 4.32 -8.95
N GLY A 80 13.80 4.18 -7.88
CA GLY A 80 13.43 2.90 -7.29
C GLY A 80 14.46 2.35 -6.30
N LEU A 81 15.57 3.03 -6.06
CA LEU A 81 16.52 2.64 -5.01
C LEU A 81 15.86 2.79 -3.64
N VAL A 82 15.82 1.70 -2.86
CA VAL A 82 15.40 1.72 -1.45
C VAL A 82 16.44 2.49 -0.65
N ILE A 83 15.99 3.57 0.01
CA ILE A 83 16.82 4.38 0.90
C ILE A 83 16.79 3.78 2.31
N THR A 84 15.59 3.47 2.81
CA THR A 84 15.39 2.89 4.14
C THR A 84 14.00 2.25 4.30
N HIS A 85 13.89 1.31 5.24
CA HIS A 85 12.63 0.68 5.64
C HIS A 85 11.99 1.51 6.75
N ILE A 86 10.79 2.05 6.51
CA ILE A 86 10.14 3.00 7.44
C ILE A 86 9.04 2.36 8.28
N TYR A 87 8.48 1.24 7.84
CA TYR A 87 7.46 0.52 8.58
C TYR A 87 7.50 -0.97 8.23
N PHE A 88 7.35 -1.81 9.24
CA PHE A 88 7.23 -3.25 9.10
C PHE A 88 6.13 -3.77 10.01
N PHE A 89 5.24 -4.59 9.45
CA PHE A 89 4.20 -5.28 10.17
C PHE A 89 4.15 -6.73 9.73
N GLU A 90 4.13 -7.64 10.69
CA GLU A 90 3.94 -9.07 10.45
C GLU A 90 2.90 -9.61 11.42
N LYS A 91 1.94 -10.37 10.88
CA LYS A 91 0.92 -11.02 11.71
C LYS A 91 0.36 -12.27 11.06
N LEU A 92 0.16 -13.28 11.91
CA LEU A 92 -0.56 -14.49 11.58
C LEU A 92 -2.07 -14.28 11.71
N PHE A 93 -2.81 -14.68 10.69
CA PHE A 93 -4.27 -14.65 10.63
C PHE A 93 -4.81 -16.06 10.40
N ILE A 94 -5.91 -16.36 11.08
CA ILE A 94 -6.72 -17.56 10.80
C ILE A 94 -8.03 -17.04 10.23
N ILE A 95 -8.29 -17.34 8.96
CA ILE A 95 -9.44 -16.82 8.22
C ILE A 95 -10.34 -17.99 7.83
N LYS A 96 -11.59 -17.95 8.27
CA LYS A 96 -12.57 -18.99 7.99
C LYS A 96 -12.96 -19.03 6.51
N PRO A 97 -13.59 -20.13 6.06
CA PRO A 97 -14.11 -20.22 4.70
C PRO A 97 -15.02 -19.05 4.34
N LYS A 98 -14.84 -18.48 3.15
CA LYS A 98 -15.68 -17.40 2.58
C LYS A 98 -15.71 -16.10 3.41
N GLU A 99 -14.79 -15.92 4.36
CA GLU A 99 -14.68 -14.69 5.15
C GLU A 99 -13.68 -13.70 4.57
N SER A 100 -13.82 -12.44 4.98
CA SER A 100 -12.90 -11.36 4.66
C SER A 100 -12.59 -10.55 5.91
N MET A 101 -11.34 -10.08 6.02
CA MET A 101 -10.87 -9.26 7.13
C MET A 101 -10.14 -8.03 6.60
N LEU A 102 -10.31 -6.92 7.32
CA LEU A 102 -9.50 -5.71 7.12
C LEU A 102 -8.40 -5.66 8.18
N VAL A 103 -7.20 -5.34 7.72
CA VAL A 103 -5.96 -5.36 8.52
C VAL A 103 -5.22 -4.04 8.30
N ILE A 104 -4.95 -3.35 9.41
CA ILE A 104 -4.35 -1.98 9.50
C ILE A 104 -5.28 -0.89 8.98
#